data_AF-A0A2X2W2F3-F1
#
_entry.id   AF-A0A2X2W2F3-F1
#
_cell.length_a   1.000
_cell.length_b   1.000
_cell.length_c   1.000
_cell.angle_alpha   90.00
_cell.angle_beta   90.00
_cell.angle_gamma   90.00
#
_symmetry.space_group_name_H-M   'P 1'
#
loop_
_entity.id
_entity.type
_entity.pdbx_description
1 polymer ?
#
loop_
_entity_poly.entity_id
_entity_poly.type
_entity_poly.pdbx_seq_one_letter_code
_entity_poly.pdbx_strand_id
1 'polypeptide(L)' 'MYKIAYYSASKSNLVVLSNAFSKFSNEKINELEIIAKSKQELMDKNEFGEFISYVKDAHVLIIHLMGERKVALDLIN' A
#
# COMPACT_ATOMS: atom_id res chain seq x y z
N MET A 1 -0.61 9.86 14.44
CA MET A 1 -1.21 9.03 13.38
C MET A 1 -0.17 8.10 12.75
N TYR A 2 -0.38 6.79 12.84
CA TYR A 2 0.51 5.78 12.25
C TYR A 2 0.15 5.57 10.77
N LYS A 3 1.13 5.66 9.87
CA LYS A 3 0.94 5.66 8.41
C LYS A 3 1.40 4.36 7.78
N ILE A 4 0.55 3.71 7.00
CA ILE A 4 0.87 2.47 6.29
C ILE A 4 0.66 2.67 4.79
N ALA A 5 1.71 2.45 4.02
CA ALA A 5 1.61 2.34 2.57
C ALA A 5 1.46 0.86 2.18
N TYR A 6 0.51 0.55 1.31
CA TYR A 6 0.34 -0.78 0.77
C TYR A 6 0.32 -0.78 -0.75
N TYR A 7 1.16 -1.62 -1.35
CA TYR A 7 1.16 -1.90 -2.77
C TYR A 7 0.73 -3.35 -3.03
N SER A 8 -0.11 -3.55 -4.04
CA SER A 8 -0.42 -4.88 -4.56
C SER A 8 -0.31 -4.99 -6.07
N ALA A 9 0.28 -6.09 -6.55
CA ALA A 9 0.28 -6.44 -7.96
C ALA A 9 -1.13 -6.73 -8.52
N SER A 10 -2.10 -7.07 -7.64
CA SER A 10 -3.50 -7.33 -8.00
C SER A 10 -4.47 -6.47 -7.21
N LYS A 11 -5.47 -5.90 -7.91
CA LYS A 11 -6.54 -5.10 -7.33
C LYS A 11 -7.44 -5.89 -6.37
N SER A 12 -7.65 -7.19 -6.60
CA SER A 12 -8.47 -8.04 -5.71
C SER A 12 -7.88 -8.16 -4.30
N ASN A 13 -6.56 -8.10 -4.18
CA ASN A 13 -5.87 -8.20 -2.89
C ASN A 13 -5.98 -6.91 -2.06
N LEU A 14 -6.30 -5.76 -2.67
CA LEU A 14 -6.56 -4.51 -1.93
C LEU A 14 -7.82 -4.64 -1.08
N VAL A 15 -8.84 -5.34 -1.58
CA VAL A 15 -10.11 -5.58 -0.86
C VAL A 15 -9.88 -6.43 0.39
N VAL A 16 -9.05 -7.47 0.27
CA VAL A 16 -8.69 -8.34 1.41
C VAL A 16 -7.98 -7.54 2.49
N LEU A 17 -7.05 -6.67 2.08
CA LEU A 17 -6.29 -5.84 3.00
C LEU A 17 -7.19 -4.81 3.70
N SER A 18 -8.05 -4.12 2.96
CA SER A 18 -9.02 -3.18 3.51
C SER A 18 -9.92 -3.86 4.55
N ASN A 19 -10.39 -5.07 4.28
CA ASN A 19 -11.23 -5.83 5.22
C ASN A 19 -10.46 -6.28 6.47
N ALA A 20 -9.20 -6.70 6.33
CA ALA A 20 -8.35 -7.09 7.46
C ALA A 20 -8.06 -5.88 8.37
N PHE A 21 -7.76 -4.72 7.78
CA PHE A 21 -7.48 -3.50 8.53
C PHE A 21 -8.73 -2.89 9.18
N SER A 22 -9.89 -2.91 8.52
CA SER A 22 -11.15 -2.45 9.15
C SER A 22 -11.52 -3.27 10.39
N LYS A 23 -11.17 -4.56 10.43
CA LYS A 23 -11.33 -5.37 11.65
C LYS A 23 -10.33 -4.98 12.73
N PHE A 24 -9.09 -4.65 12.35
CA PHE A 24 -8.01 -4.30 13.28
C PHE A 24 -8.17 -2.92 13.91
N SER A 25 -8.68 -1.94 13.16
CA SER A 25 -8.91 -0.56 13.62
C SER A 25 -10.03 -0.46 14.66
N ASN A 26 -11.03 -1.34 14.60
CA ASN A 26 -12.13 -1.36 15.55
C ASN A 26 -11.73 -1.81 16.97
N GLU A 27 -10.57 -2.45 17.14
CA GLU A 27 -10.22 -3.03 18.44
C GLU A 27 -9.19 -2.23 19.24
N LYS A 28 -8.15 -1.60 18.66
CA LYS A 28 -7.03 -1.07 19.48
C LYS A 28 -6.19 0.11 18.96
N ILE A 29 -6.39 0.61 17.74
CA ILE A 29 -5.46 1.62 17.19
C ILE A 29 -6.13 2.99 17.06
N ASN A 30 -5.76 3.89 17.97
CA ASN A 30 -6.06 5.31 17.84
C ASN A 30 -5.23 5.87 16.66
N GLU A 31 -5.92 6.23 15.59
CA GLU A 31 -5.43 6.97 14.41
C GLU A 31 -4.41 6.23 13.53
N LEU A 32 -4.94 5.38 12.64
CA LEU A 32 -4.19 4.73 11.56
C LEU A 32 -4.62 5.32 10.20
N GLU A 33 -3.66 5.74 9.39
CA GLU A 33 -3.86 6.17 8.01
C GLU A 33 -3.27 5.12 7.08
N ILE A 34 -4.04 4.66 6.09
CA ILE A 34 -3.58 3.69 5.10
C ILE A 34 -3.85 4.22 3.71
N ILE A 35 -2.82 4.23 2.87
CA ILE A 35 -2.97 4.40 1.43
C ILE A 35 -2.58 3.10 0.74
N ALA A 36 -3.53 2.54 0.00
CA ALA A 36 -3.39 1.27 -0.68
C ALA A 36 -3.55 1.50 -2.20
N LYS A 37 -2.59 1.03 -2.99
CA LYS A 37 -2.61 1.16 -4.46
C LYS A 37 -2.26 -0.15 -5.15
N SER A 38 -2.89 -0.39 -6.30
CA SER A 38 -2.59 -1.54 -7.16
C SER A 38 -1.60 -1.18 -8.26
N LYS A 39 -1.01 -2.19 -8.90
CA LYS A 39 -0.21 -2.02 -10.12
C LYS A 39 -0.91 -1.17 -11.17
N GLN A 40 -2.21 -1.42 -11.42
CA GLN A 40 -2.95 -0.69 -12.45
C GLN A 40 -3.11 0.80 -12.13
N GLU A 41 -3.32 1.15 -10.85
CA GLU A 41 -3.42 2.55 -10.42
C GLU A 41 -2.09 3.27 -10.55
N LEU A 42 -0.99 2.60 -10.20
CA LEU A 42 0.36 3.15 -10.29
C LEU A 42 0.94 3.18 -11.72
N MET A 43 0.18 2.76 -12.74
CA MET A 43 0.55 3.00 -14.13
C MET A 43 0.35 4.47 -14.53
N ASP A 44 -0.54 5.19 -13.82
CA ASP A 44 -0.63 6.64 -13.93
C ASP A 44 0.55 7.30 -13.19
N LYS A 45 1.26 8.20 -13.88
CA LYS A 45 2.49 8.81 -13.36
C LYS A 45 2.22 9.77 -12.20
N ASN A 46 1.07 10.43 -12.18
CA ASN A 46 0.72 11.35 -11.10
C ASN A 46 0.39 10.53 -9.84
N GLU A 47 -0.44 9.50 -9.99
CA GLU A 47 -0.77 8.55 -8.92
C GLU A 47 0.49 7.87 -8.36
N PHE A 48 1.43 7.49 -9.22
CA PHE A 48 2.73 6.98 -8.81
C PHE A 48 3.53 8.00 -7.99
N GLY A 49 3.62 9.25 -8.46
CA GLY A 49 4.33 10.31 -7.75
C GLY A 49 3.76 10.60 -6.36
N GLU A 50 2.43 10.69 -6.26
CA GLU A 50 1.73 10.90 -4.99
C GLU A 50 1.94 9.72 -4.03
N PHE A 51 1.82 8.49 -4.52
CA PHE A 51 2.05 7.31 -3.71
C PHE A 51 3.49 7.22 -3.21
N ILE A 52 4.48 7.50 -4.06
CA ILE A 52 5.90 7.54 -3.65
C ILE A 52 6.13 8.63 -2.60
N SER A 53 5.50 9.80 -2.74
CA SER A 53 5.59 10.85 -1.71
C SER A 53 5.03 10.36 -0.37
N TYR A 54 3.91 9.64 -0.38
CA TYR A 54 3.33 9.05 0.82
C TYR A 54 4.21 7.96 1.43
N VAL A 55 4.80 7.09 0.61
CA VAL A 55 5.71 6.01 1.04
C VAL A 55 6.90 6.56 1.82
N LYS A 56 7.46 7.71 1.43
CA LYS A 56 8.59 8.35 2.12
C LYS A 56 8.28 8.73 3.57
N ASP A 57 7.02 9.06 3.85
CA ASP A 57 6.54 9.44 5.18
C ASP A 57 5.83 8.29 5.92
N ALA A 58 5.73 7.11 5.29
CA ALA A 58 5.06 5.96 5.87
C ALA A 58 5.94 5.28 6.94
N HIS A 59 5.29 4.79 8.00
CA HIS A 59 5.98 4.03 9.06
C HIS A 59 6.22 2.59 8.61
N VAL A 60 5.32 2.06 7.77
CA VAL A 60 5.40 0.71 7.21
C VAL A 60 5.03 0.76 5.73
N LEU A 61 5.85 0.12 4.90
CA LEU A 61 5.54 -0.21 3.52
C LEU A 61 5.31 -1.72 3.41
N ILE A 62 4.15 -2.11 2.91
CA ILE A 62 3.81 -3.50 2.63
C ILE A 62 3.69 -3.68 1.12
N ILE A 63 4.44 -4.63 0.57
CA ILE A 63 4.45 -4.92 -0.87
C ILE A 63 3.97 -6.35 -1.07
N HIS A 64 2.85 -6.51 -1.76
CA HIS A 64 2.30 -7.81 -2.12
C HIS A 64 2.44 -8.04 -3.64
N LEU A 65 3.32 -8.97 -4.00
CA LEU A 65 3.56 -9.35 -5.39
C LEU A 65 2.84 -10.66 -5.73
N MET A 66 2.29 -10.76 -6.92
CA MET A 66 1.96 -12.04 -7.55
C MET A 66 2.99 -12.28 -8.64
N GLY A 67 3.83 -13.30 -8.47
CA GLY A 67 4.76 -13.80 -9.51
C GLY A 67 5.64 -12.74 -10.18
N GLU A 68 6.93 -12.74 -9.84
CA GLU A 68 8.03 -11.92 -10.38
C GLU A 68 8.53 -10.78 -9.45
N ARG A 69 9.81 -10.91 -9.08
CA ARG A 69 10.57 -10.11 -8.10
C ARG A 69 10.87 -8.69 -8.57
N LYS A 70 10.79 -8.42 -9.88
CA LYS A 70 11.35 -7.22 -10.52
C LYS A 70 10.67 -5.92 -10.07
N VAL A 71 9.35 -5.94 -9.90
CA VAL A 71 8.58 -4.74 -9.52
C VAL A 71 8.81 -4.31 -8.06
N ALA A 72 9.12 -5.24 -7.15
CA ALA A 72 9.49 -4.86 -5.78
C ALA A 72 10.84 -4.14 -5.73
N LEU A 73 11.79 -4.51 -6.60
CA LEU A 73 13.11 -3.86 -6.62
C LEU A 73 13.04 -2.38 -7.02
N ASP A 74 12.09 -2.01 -7.89
CA ASP A 74 11.87 -0.62 -8.31
C ASP A 74 11.17 0.25 -7.24
N LEU A 75 10.58 -0.37 -6.21
CA LEU A 75 9.92 0.32 -5.09
C LEU A 75 10.85 0.55 -3.89
N ILE A 76 12.00 -0.13 -3.84
CA ILE A 76 12.92 -0.13 -2.70
C ILE A 76 14.26 0.57 -3.05
N ASN A 77 14.54 0.80 -4.34
CA ASN A 77 15.69 1.59 -4.83
C ASN A 77 15.22 2.97 -5.30
#